data_AF-A0A7M3NXV1-F1
#
_entry.id   AF-A0A7M3NXV1-F1
#
_cell.length_a   1.000
_cell.length_b   1.000
_cell.length_c   1.000
_cell.angle_alpha   90.00
_cell.angle_beta   90.00
_cell.angle_gamma   90.00
#
_symmetry.space_group_name_H-M   'P 1'
#
loop_
_entity.id
_entity.type
_entity.pdbx_description
1 polymer ?
#
loop_
_entity_poly.entity_id
_entity_poly.type
_entity_poly.pdbx_seq_one_letter_code
_entity_poly.pdbx_strand_id
1 'polypeptide(L)'
;MPSPGYYQQLWEAGPQAAAQGLLRSVAERLRARRIPVSTADLIAARGLTQGLALMRGHAHETRVDVLDGLAGALISDDLDRPLPWTGRGTLSAGTHPVVVEMVAACAGESEGQLHPDTPLPPLVHDVAEQLARLGLADPAPEGPFTIDLTDAAGLTRSQVLHRLRVLGIPGFTRVFGPADGSDPVFTERWEPGRAGGREAALIEAGAYGARLDEAASVVLGQRARASGTEAGALAGLLFDAVLCGVGPLCDELLEALAAQVGQVPELGPLGEVLTAALGLWRHDRVFGVARGRLLGSVVAGAADRVFWLAEGLHGGTGVDFARLRALAAARDALLHAPELLSVTREAAAEAAARIGRDPRAPADLRGAAVGLRWALGVPDDPATAVQALASRAADTLGDWLAGLFALAREEVTAGATGDGEPLIDVLDGIVSALAEDDFLTGLPALRQAFAFFPPRERERIAQRLLQRRGKHGSARSLLRTTADPLLLARARALEENVARLLDRHGLGAAR
;
A
#
# COMPACT_ATOMS: atom_id res chain seq x y z
N MET A 1 6.14 33.10 4.98
CA MET A 1 7.02 34.02 5.73
C MET A 1 8.07 33.19 6.46
N PRO A 2 9.39 33.43 6.29
CA PRO A 2 10.40 32.70 7.08
C PRO A 2 10.34 33.15 8.55
N SER A 3 10.45 32.21 9.48
CA SER A 3 10.50 32.44 10.95
C SER A 3 9.26 33.06 11.61
N PRO A 4 8.04 32.52 11.42
CA PRO A 4 6.82 33.06 12.02
C PRO A 4 6.88 33.18 13.56
N GLY A 5 7.42 32.18 14.26
CA GLY A 5 7.55 32.23 15.73
C GLY A 5 8.40 33.40 16.24
N TYR A 6 9.51 33.73 15.57
CA TYR A 6 10.30 34.92 15.92
C TYR A 6 9.51 36.22 15.75
N TYR A 7 8.82 36.36 14.61
CA TYR A 7 8.07 37.58 14.31
C TYR A 7 6.85 37.75 15.23
N GLN A 8 6.23 36.65 15.69
CA GLN A 8 5.20 36.70 16.71
C GLN A 8 5.75 37.29 18.02
N GLN A 9 6.89 36.79 18.49
CA GLN A 9 7.52 37.34 19.71
C GLN A 9 7.96 38.79 19.55
N LEU A 10 8.45 39.15 18.35
CA LEU A 10 8.81 40.54 18.04
C LEU A 10 7.60 41.46 18.15
N TRP A 11 6.45 41.02 17.66
CA TRP A 11 5.19 41.76 17.72
C TRP A 11 4.67 41.90 19.16
N GLU A 12 4.64 40.80 19.92
CA GLU A 12 4.02 40.76 21.25
C GLU A 12 4.90 41.37 22.35
N ALA A 13 6.21 41.14 22.30
CA ALA A 13 7.13 41.44 23.40
C ALA A 13 8.24 42.45 23.00
N GLY A 14 8.28 42.86 21.73
CA GLY A 14 9.27 43.79 21.22
C GLY A 14 10.63 43.16 20.85
N PRO A 15 11.53 43.95 20.24
CA PRO A 15 12.74 43.44 19.59
C PRO A 15 13.73 42.78 20.55
N GLN A 16 13.95 43.38 21.71
CA GLN A 16 14.92 42.86 22.68
C GLN A 16 14.47 41.53 23.30
N ALA A 17 13.17 41.40 23.62
CA ALA A 17 12.61 40.17 24.14
C ALA A 17 12.60 39.05 23.08
N ALA A 18 12.29 39.38 21.82
CA ALA A 18 12.31 38.41 20.72
C ALA A 18 13.71 37.86 20.44
N ALA A 19 14.74 38.71 20.49
CA ALA A 19 16.12 38.27 20.31
C ALA A 19 16.59 37.34 21.43
N GLN A 20 16.29 37.70 22.68
CA GLN A 20 16.59 36.85 23.84
C GLN A 20 15.78 35.55 23.82
N GLY A 21 14.51 35.63 23.43
CA GLY A 21 13.59 34.51 23.30
C GLY A 21 14.06 33.50 22.26
N LEU A 22 14.53 33.96 21.09
CA LEU A 22 15.08 33.11 20.05
C LEU A 22 16.35 32.39 20.52
N LEU A 23 17.30 33.11 21.14
CA LEU A 23 18.53 32.51 21.66
C LEU A 23 18.23 31.43 22.72
N ARG A 24 17.30 31.73 23.64
CA ARG A 24 16.83 30.77 24.64
C ARG A 24 16.17 29.55 23.99
N SER A 25 15.26 29.76 23.03
CA SER A 25 14.56 28.68 22.34
C SER A 25 15.53 27.75 21.62
N VAL A 26 16.52 28.29 20.91
CA VAL A 26 17.58 27.47 20.28
C VAL A 26 18.35 26.67 21.33
N ALA A 27 18.80 27.30 22.41
CA ALA A 27 19.55 26.61 23.46
C ALA A 27 18.76 25.45 24.10
N GLU A 28 17.46 25.66 24.37
CA GLU A 28 16.56 24.64 24.91
C GLU A 28 16.36 23.48 23.93
N ARG A 29 16.13 23.77 22.65
CA ARG A 29 15.96 22.73 21.61
C ARG A 29 17.22 21.89 21.41
N LEU A 30 18.39 22.53 21.35
CA LEU A 30 19.68 21.83 21.23
C LEU A 30 19.91 20.89 22.42
N ARG A 31 19.65 21.38 23.64
CA ARG A 31 19.75 20.55 24.86
C ARG A 31 18.75 19.39 24.86
N ALA A 32 17.50 19.63 24.45
CA ALA A 32 16.48 18.57 24.35
C ALA A 32 16.89 17.47 23.35
N ARG A 33 17.56 17.85 22.26
CA ARG A 33 18.16 16.93 21.27
C ARG A 33 19.49 16.31 21.70
N ARG A 34 19.99 16.61 22.90
CA ARG A 34 21.29 16.18 23.42
C ARG A 34 22.46 16.63 22.54
N ILE A 35 22.31 17.75 21.83
CA ILE A 35 23.41 18.41 21.13
C ILE A 35 24.20 19.20 22.17
N PRO A 36 25.52 19.00 22.31
CA PRO A 36 26.32 19.64 23.33
C PRO A 36 26.37 21.16 23.12
N VAL A 37 25.92 21.91 24.11
CA VAL A 37 26.00 23.37 24.14
C VAL A 37 26.35 23.80 25.56
N SER A 38 27.59 24.28 25.74
CA SER A 38 28.08 24.74 27.03
C SER A 38 27.62 26.17 27.33
N THR A 39 27.75 26.57 28.60
CA THR A 39 27.51 27.98 28.98
C THR A 39 28.51 28.92 28.29
N ALA A 40 29.75 28.48 28.06
CA ALA A 40 30.75 29.26 27.34
C ALA A 40 30.32 29.54 25.90
N ASP A 41 29.76 28.52 25.22
CA ASP A 41 29.28 28.66 23.85
C ASP A 41 28.11 29.65 23.74
N LEU A 42 27.20 29.64 24.73
CA LEU A 42 26.09 30.61 24.77
C LEU A 42 26.55 32.04 25.08
N ILE A 43 27.59 32.21 25.91
CA ILE A 43 28.23 33.52 26.13
C ILE A 43 28.89 34.00 24.84
N ALA A 44 29.62 33.13 24.14
CA ALA A 44 30.22 33.45 22.85
C ALA A 44 29.16 33.81 21.81
N ALA A 45 28.09 33.01 21.68
CA ALA A 45 26.97 33.29 20.78
C ALA A 45 26.33 34.65 21.08
N ARG A 46 26.10 34.97 22.35
CA ARG A 46 25.56 36.26 22.77
C ARG A 46 26.48 37.42 22.43
N GLY A 47 27.79 37.28 22.69
CA GLY A 47 28.79 38.28 22.35
C GLY A 47 28.89 38.52 20.84
N LEU A 48 28.94 37.45 20.04
CA LEU A 48 28.93 37.54 18.58
C LEU A 48 27.66 38.20 18.06
N THR A 49 26.50 37.81 18.58
CA THR A 49 25.21 38.42 18.22
C THR A 49 25.23 39.94 18.46
N GLN A 50 25.70 40.38 19.64
CA GLN A 50 25.78 41.80 19.98
C GLN A 50 26.78 42.56 19.11
N GLY A 51 27.95 41.98 18.86
CA GLY A 51 28.95 42.55 17.96
C GLY A 51 28.43 42.70 16.53
N LEU A 52 27.77 41.68 16.00
CA LEU A 52 27.14 41.70 14.68
C LEU A 52 26.07 42.78 14.57
N ALA A 53 25.19 42.89 15.56
CA ALA A 53 24.16 43.94 15.60
C ALA A 53 24.78 45.35 15.56
N LEU A 54 25.85 45.57 16.35
CA LEU A 54 26.58 46.86 16.37
C LEU A 54 27.25 47.16 15.02
N MET A 55 27.94 46.18 14.42
CA MET A 55 28.59 46.35 13.11
C MET A 55 27.59 46.62 11.99
N ARG A 56 26.37 46.10 12.11
CA ARG A 56 25.27 46.31 11.15
C ARG A 56 24.44 47.57 11.43
N GLY A 57 24.73 48.29 12.52
CA GLY A 57 24.01 49.51 12.90
C GLY A 57 22.59 49.26 13.43
N HIS A 58 22.30 48.06 13.91
CA HIS A 58 20.99 47.74 14.47
C HIS A 58 20.88 48.27 15.92
N ALA A 59 19.76 48.93 16.24
CA ALA A 59 19.49 49.43 17.60
C ALA A 59 19.23 48.30 18.61
N HIS A 60 18.73 47.16 18.13
CA HIS A 60 18.51 45.94 18.90
C HIS A 60 18.95 44.73 18.07
N GLU A 61 19.27 43.62 18.71
CA GLU A 61 19.68 42.40 17.99
C GLU A 61 18.50 41.87 17.14
N THR A 62 18.74 41.70 15.85
CA THR A 62 17.73 41.20 14.90
C THR A 62 17.81 39.68 14.79
N ARG A 63 16.80 39.07 14.16
CA ARG A 63 16.79 37.64 13.82
C ARG A 63 18.11 37.18 13.19
N VAL A 64 18.62 37.93 12.23
CA VAL A 64 19.81 37.55 11.46
C VAL A 64 21.06 37.66 12.33
N ASP A 65 21.14 38.64 13.24
CA ASP A 65 22.26 38.76 14.17
C ASP A 65 22.31 37.59 15.15
N VAL A 66 21.15 37.17 15.66
CA VAL A 66 21.04 36.03 16.58
C VAL A 66 21.41 34.74 15.88
N LEU A 67 20.90 34.51 14.66
CA LEU A 67 21.21 33.31 13.89
C LEU A 67 22.69 33.26 13.50
N ASP A 68 23.27 34.36 13.02
CA ASP A 68 24.68 34.38 12.63
C ASP A 68 25.61 34.28 13.86
N GLY A 69 25.25 34.90 14.98
CA GLY A 69 26.00 34.79 16.23
C GLY A 69 25.98 33.38 16.81
N LEU A 70 24.83 32.70 16.76
CA LEU A 70 24.69 31.29 17.13
C LEU A 70 25.46 30.38 16.18
N ALA A 71 25.37 30.58 14.86
CA ALA A 71 26.10 29.78 13.89
C ALA A 71 27.62 29.93 14.09
N GLY A 72 28.11 31.16 14.26
CA GLY A 72 29.53 31.43 14.46
C GLY A 72 30.10 30.91 15.79
N ALA A 73 29.25 30.71 16.82
CA ALA A 73 29.68 30.16 18.10
C ALA A 73 29.53 28.63 18.20
N LEU A 74 28.50 28.06 17.55
CA LEU A 74 28.10 26.66 17.75
C LEU A 74 28.52 25.73 16.62
N ILE A 75 28.89 26.27 15.46
CA ILE A 75 29.30 25.48 14.30
C ILE A 75 30.80 25.70 14.11
N SER A 76 31.58 24.67 14.43
CA SER A 76 33.04 24.64 14.24
C SER A 76 33.47 23.83 13.01
N ASP A 77 32.56 23.03 12.47
CA ASP A 77 32.77 22.23 11.26
C ASP A 77 32.53 23.06 10.00
N ASP A 78 33.19 22.68 8.90
CA ASP A 78 32.90 23.24 7.58
C ASP A 78 31.46 22.89 7.17
N LEU A 79 30.74 23.91 6.71
CA LEU A 79 29.42 23.74 6.13
C LEU A 79 29.55 23.54 4.62
N ASP A 80 29.18 22.36 4.13
CA ASP A 80 29.13 22.05 2.68
C ASP A 80 28.13 22.93 1.91
N ARG A 81 27.30 23.70 2.61
CA ARG A 81 26.20 24.49 2.06
C ARG A 81 26.07 25.81 2.82
N PRO A 82 25.64 26.89 2.15
CA PRO A 82 25.36 28.15 2.83
C PRO A 82 24.22 28.01 3.85
N LEU A 83 24.23 28.86 4.86
CA LEU A 83 23.19 28.90 5.88
C LEU A 83 21.81 29.19 5.25
N PRO A 84 20.73 28.51 5.68
CA PRO A 84 19.45 28.54 4.98
C PRO A 84 18.75 29.91 5.02
N TRP A 85 19.15 30.82 5.92
CA TRP A 85 18.63 32.18 5.98
C TRP A 85 19.37 33.18 5.10
N THR A 86 20.39 32.76 4.33
CA THR A 86 21.09 33.62 3.35
C THR A 86 20.51 33.52 1.94
N GLY A 87 19.58 32.60 1.69
CA GLY A 87 18.97 32.37 0.38
C GLY A 87 17.52 31.90 0.48
N ARG A 88 16.88 31.68 -0.67
CA ARG A 88 15.57 31.02 -0.72
C ARG A 88 15.78 29.53 -0.99
N GLY A 89 15.22 28.68 -0.14
CA GLY A 89 15.27 27.23 -0.31
C GLY A 89 14.67 26.49 0.87
N THR A 90 14.42 25.19 0.68
CA THR A 90 14.04 24.27 1.76
C THR A 90 15.28 23.66 2.39
N LEU A 91 15.17 23.26 3.66
CA LEU A 91 16.19 22.44 4.30
C LEU A 91 16.33 21.13 3.53
N SER A 92 17.57 20.73 3.29
CA SER A 92 17.89 19.53 2.52
C SER A 92 18.43 18.44 3.44
N ALA A 93 18.28 17.18 3.02
CA ALA A 93 18.83 16.06 3.75
C ALA A 93 20.35 16.24 3.94
N GLY A 94 20.83 16.03 5.17
CA GLY A 94 22.23 16.27 5.56
C GLY A 94 22.54 17.67 6.08
N THR A 95 21.56 18.55 6.25
CA THR A 95 21.78 19.86 6.90
C THR A 95 22.27 19.68 8.35
N HIS A 96 23.27 20.45 8.76
CA HIS A 96 23.88 20.37 10.09
C HIS A 96 22.82 20.44 11.21
N PRO A 97 22.86 19.55 12.23
CA PRO A 97 21.80 19.45 13.25
C PRO A 97 21.51 20.77 13.99
N VAL A 98 22.55 21.56 14.28
CA VAL A 98 22.38 22.88 14.93
C VAL A 98 21.57 23.83 14.05
N VAL A 99 21.83 23.83 12.73
CA VAL A 99 21.11 24.68 11.76
C VAL A 99 19.64 24.29 11.67
N VAL A 100 19.34 22.98 11.69
CA VAL A 100 17.96 22.48 11.69
C VAL A 100 17.18 22.99 12.90
N GLU A 101 17.75 22.89 14.10
CA GLU A 101 17.09 23.35 15.32
C GLU A 101 16.99 24.87 15.40
N MET A 102 17.94 25.62 14.82
CA MET A 102 17.83 27.07 14.69
C MET A 102 16.66 27.50 13.80
N VAL A 103 16.50 26.85 12.64
CA VAL A 103 15.35 27.11 11.75
C VAL A 103 14.04 26.72 12.41
N ALA A 104 14.00 25.58 13.12
CA ALA A 104 12.83 25.13 13.86
C ALA A 104 12.43 26.10 14.99
N ALA A 105 13.40 26.59 15.77
CA ALA A 105 13.14 27.60 16.81
C ALA A 105 12.57 28.89 16.23
N CYS A 106 13.07 29.30 15.06
CA CYS A 106 12.57 30.44 14.32
C CYS A 106 11.12 30.24 13.83
N ALA A 107 10.76 29.02 13.42
CA ALA A 107 9.42 28.68 12.98
C ALA A 107 8.41 28.70 14.14
N GLY A 108 8.81 28.20 15.32
CA GLY A 108 7.90 27.97 16.44
C GLY A 108 7.05 26.71 16.25
N GLU A 109 6.12 26.49 17.18
CA GLU A 109 5.26 25.29 17.20
C GLU A 109 3.76 25.61 17.05
N SER A 110 3.42 26.89 17.02
CA SER A 110 2.05 27.37 16.87
C SER A 110 1.63 27.38 15.40
N GLU A 111 0.37 27.01 15.14
CA GLU A 111 -0.27 27.22 13.84
C GLU A 111 -0.88 28.62 13.81
N GLY A 112 -0.62 29.36 12.71
CA GLY A 112 -1.22 30.66 12.49
C GLY A 112 -2.63 30.54 11.93
N GLN A 113 -3.48 31.53 12.18
CA GLN A 113 -4.81 31.62 11.58
C GLN A 113 -4.83 32.78 10.57
N LEU A 114 -5.37 32.51 9.38
CA LEU A 114 -5.63 33.57 8.40
C LEU A 114 -6.83 34.41 8.85
N HIS A 115 -6.84 35.70 8.49
CA HIS A 115 -7.99 36.57 8.75
C HIS A 115 -9.24 35.99 8.05
N PRO A 116 -10.45 36.05 8.64
CA PRO A 116 -11.66 35.49 8.03
C PRO A 116 -11.96 36.01 6.61
N ASP A 117 -11.59 37.26 6.33
CA ASP A 117 -11.75 37.89 5.01
C ASP A 117 -10.64 37.55 4.01
N THR A 118 -9.68 36.69 4.37
CA THR A 118 -8.64 36.25 3.44
C THR A 118 -9.30 35.43 2.33
N PRO A 119 -9.16 35.83 1.05
CA PRO A 119 -9.79 35.09 -0.03
C PRO A 119 -9.18 33.70 -0.14
N LEU A 120 -9.99 32.66 0.08
CA LEU A 120 -9.63 31.27 -0.07
C LEU A 120 -10.24 30.68 -1.35
N PRO A 121 -9.60 29.67 -1.97
CA PRO A 121 -10.20 28.95 -3.09
C PRO A 121 -11.57 28.36 -2.69
N PRO A 122 -12.57 28.36 -3.57
CA PRO A 122 -13.91 27.83 -3.27
C PRO A 122 -13.90 26.39 -2.72
N LEU A 123 -12.95 25.56 -3.16
CA LEU A 123 -12.79 24.18 -2.71
C LEU A 123 -12.57 24.08 -1.19
N VAL A 124 -11.88 25.04 -0.58
CA VAL A 124 -11.64 25.05 0.88
C VAL A 124 -12.98 25.16 1.62
N HIS A 125 -13.86 26.03 1.14
CA HIS A 125 -15.19 26.23 1.72
C HIS A 125 -16.11 25.03 1.48
N ASP A 126 -16.13 24.48 0.25
CA ASP A 126 -16.94 23.31 -0.09
C ASP A 126 -16.56 22.08 0.77
N VAL A 127 -15.25 21.82 0.93
CA VAL A 127 -14.79 20.71 1.78
C VAL A 127 -15.14 20.93 3.24
N ALA A 128 -14.97 22.15 3.77
CA ALA A 128 -15.35 22.47 5.15
C ALA A 128 -16.86 22.23 5.39
N GLU A 129 -17.72 22.67 4.47
CA GLU A 129 -19.16 22.48 4.55
C GLU A 129 -19.55 20.98 4.48
N GLN A 130 -18.94 20.22 3.56
CA GLN A 130 -19.18 18.78 3.43
C GLN A 130 -18.74 18.02 4.68
N LEU A 131 -17.56 18.31 5.22
CA LEU A 131 -17.07 17.67 6.45
C LEU A 131 -17.97 18.02 7.66
N ALA A 132 -18.42 19.26 7.78
CA ALA A 132 -19.31 19.68 8.88
C ALA A 132 -20.66 18.96 8.80
N ARG A 133 -21.29 18.95 7.63
CA ARG A 133 -22.56 18.25 7.37
C ARG A 133 -22.50 16.75 7.65
N LEU A 134 -21.34 16.12 7.42
CA LEU A 134 -21.14 14.68 7.61
C LEU A 134 -20.62 14.30 9.02
N GLY A 135 -20.51 15.27 9.94
CA GLY A 135 -19.94 15.01 11.27
C GLY A 135 -18.49 14.53 11.22
N LEU A 136 -17.72 15.06 10.27
CA LEU A 136 -16.30 14.80 10.05
C LEU A 136 -15.42 16.05 10.24
N ALA A 137 -16.02 17.20 10.53
CA ALA A 137 -15.30 18.42 10.86
C ALA A 137 -14.74 18.39 12.28
N ASP A 138 -13.93 19.40 12.63
CA ASP A 138 -13.29 19.49 13.93
C ASP A 138 -14.30 19.76 15.08
N PRO A 139 -14.16 19.07 16.23
CA PRO A 139 -13.20 17.99 16.48
C PRO A 139 -13.57 16.72 15.69
N ALA A 140 -12.59 16.17 14.96
CA ALA A 140 -12.76 14.91 14.25
C ALA A 140 -13.13 13.78 15.24
N PRO A 141 -13.76 12.68 14.76
CA PRO A 141 -14.12 11.56 15.62
C PRO A 141 -12.94 11.04 16.47
N GLU A 142 -13.19 10.68 17.72
CA GLU A 142 -12.15 10.09 18.57
C GLU A 142 -11.90 8.63 18.16
N GLY A 143 -10.77 8.39 17.50
CA GLY A 143 -10.31 7.06 17.11
C GLY A 143 -11.00 6.49 15.86
N PRO A 144 -10.72 5.22 15.51
CA PRO A 144 -11.22 4.61 14.28
C PRO A 144 -12.75 4.48 14.29
N PHE A 145 -13.40 4.87 13.19
CA PHE A 145 -14.84 4.76 12.99
C PHE A 145 -15.17 3.85 11.81
N THR A 146 -16.37 3.27 11.85
CA THR A 146 -16.88 2.37 10.80
C THR A 146 -18.06 3.02 10.09
N ILE A 147 -18.09 2.91 8.77
CA ILE A 147 -19.15 3.39 7.88
C ILE A 147 -19.89 2.17 7.34
N ASP A 148 -21.21 2.18 7.43
CA ASP A 148 -22.06 1.21 6.71
C ASP A 148 -22.33 1.75 5.31
N LEU A 149 -21.91 1.02 4.27
CA LEU A 149 -22.07 1.42 2.88
C LEU A 149 -23.46 1.12 2.32
N THR A 150 -24.29 0.36 3.04
CA THR A 150 -25.67 0.07 2.62
C THR A 150 -26.64 1.21 2.95
N ASP A 151 -26.24 2.11 3.83
CA ASP A 151 -26.96 3.36 4.12
C ASP A 151 -26.51 4.48 3.16
N ALA A 152 -27.46 5.29 2.70
CA ALA A 152 -27.20 6.37 1.76
C ALA A 152 -26.31 7.47 2.36
N ALA A 153 -26.48 7.78 3.65
CA ALA A 153 -25.63 8.75 4.33
C ALA A 153 -24.22 8.18 4.55
N GLY A 154 -24.12 6.91 4.91
CA GLY A 154 -22.85 6.19 4.98
C GLY A 154 -22.10 6.15 3.64
N LEU A 155 -22.77 5.82 2.53
CA LEU A 155 -22.17 5.84 1.20
C LEU A 155 -21.68 7.24 0.82
N THR A 156 -22.46 8.28 1.10
CA THR A 156 -22.03 9.68 0.88
C THR A 156 -20.78 10.02 1.69
N ARG A 157 -20.71 9.55 2.95
CA ARG A 157 -19.55 9.74 3.82
C ARG A 157 -18.30 9.05 3.26
N SER A 158 -18.44 7.82 2.78
CA SER A 158 -17.37 7.07 2.12
C SER A 158 -16.87 7.81 0.87
N GLN A 159 -17.78 8.27 -0.01
CA GLN A 159 -17.42 8.99 -1.23
C GLN A 159 -16.60 10.26 -0.95
N VAL A 160 -17.01 11.07 0.04
CA VAL A 160 -16.25 12.28 0.43
C VAL A 160 -14.85 11.92 0.91
N LEU A 161 -14.71 10.89 1.76
CA LEU A 161 -13.40 10.45 2.24
C LEU A 161 -12.52 9.90 1.11
N HIS A 162 -13.09 9.17 0.15
CA HIS A 162 -12.36 8.71 -1.03
C HIS A 162 -11.93 9.86 -1.93
N ARG A 163 -12.77 10.89 -2.12
CA ARG A 163 -12.40 12.12 -2.86
C ARG A 163 -11.22 12.84 -2.21
N LEU A 164 -11.23 12.99 -0.89
CA LEU A 164 -10.10 13.55 -0.14
C LEU A 164 -8.83 12.69 -0.30
N ARG A 165 -8.96 11.37 -0.23
CA ARG A 165 -7.84 10.43 -0.42
C ARG A 165 -7.23 10.54 -1.82
N VAL A 166 -8.03 10.56 -2.89
CA VAL A 166 -7.49 10.64 -4.26
C VAL A 166 -6.83 11.99 -4.54
N LEU A 167 -7.30 13.07 -3.91
CA LEU A 167 -6.67 14.39 -3.94
C LEU A 167 -5.43 14.52 -3.04
N GLY A 168 -5.14 13.52 -2.20
CA GLY A 168 -4.01 13.57 -1.26
C GLY A 168 -4.23 14.52 -0.07
N ILE A 169 -5.49 14.83 0.27
CA ILE A 169 -5.80 15.72 1.39
C ILE A 169 -5.64 14.98 2.72
N PRO A 170 -4.79 15.47 3.65
CA PRO A 170 -4.49 14.75 4.88
C PRO A 170 -5.63 14.76 5.91
N GLY A 171 -5.54 13.79 6.83
CA GLY A 171 -6.29 13.73 8.08
C GLY A 171 -7.37 12.65 8.16
N PHE A 172 -7.54 11.81 7.12
CA PHE A 172 -8.26 10.55 7.23
C PHE A 172 -7.49 9.45 6.51
N THR A 173 -7.35 8.29 7.14
CA THR A 173 -6.68 7.11 6.56
C THR A 173 -7.63 5.93 6.55
N ARG A 174 -7.76 5.26 5.41
CA ARG A 174 -8.56 4.04 5.30
C ARG A 174 -7.80 2.87 5.91
N VAL A 175 -8.43 2.17 6.84
CA VAL A 175 -7.85 1.00 7.54
C VAL A 175 -8.40 -0.30 6.97
N PHE A 176 -9.68 -0.32 6.59
CA PHE A 176 -10.37 -1.49 6.07
C PHE A 176 -11.56 -1.10 5.20
N GLY A 177 -11.99 -1.98 4.30
CA GLY A 177 -13.25 -1.86 3.60
C GLY A 177 -13.33 -2.81 2.40
N PRO A 178 -14.27 -2.60 1.46
CA PRO A 178 -14.32 -3.31 0.18
C PRO A 178 -12.93 -3.41 -0.43
N ALA A 179 -12.53 -4.64 -0.70
CA ALA A 179 -11.33 -4.98 -1.42
C ALA A 179 -11.72 -5.89 -2.59
N ASP A 180 -10.79 -6.05 -3.49
CA ASP A 180 -10.90 -6.85 -4.69
C ASP A 180 -10.77 -8.35 -4.36
N GLY A 181 -11.55 -9.20 -5.03
CA GLY A 181 -11.48 -10.67 -4.87
C GLY A 181 -11.95 -11.27 -3.52
N SER A 182 -12.43 -10.49 -2.54
CA SER A 182 -12.97 -11.01 -1.27
C SER A 182 -14.49 -11.15 -1.29
N ASP A 183 -15.03 -11.83 -0.27
CA ASP A 183 -16.46 -11.74 0.02
C ASP A 183 -16.92 -10.29 0.14
N PRO A 184 -18.16 -9.96 -0.28
CA PRO A 184 -18.67 -8.60 -0.23
C PRO A 184 -18.56 -8.02 1.17
N VAL A 185 -17.78 -6.95 1.31
CA VAL A 185 -17.66 -6.18 2.54
C VAL A 185 -18.51 -4.94 2.38
N PHE A 186 -19.49 -4.76 3.25
CA PHE A 186 -20.41 -3.63 3.19
C PHE A 186 -20.07 -2.52 4.18
N THR A 187 -18.91 -2.58 4.81
CA THR A 187 -18.47 -1.59 5.79
C THR A 187 -17.07 -1.10 5.48
N GLU A 188 -16.78 0.15 5.83
CA GLU A 188 -15.42 0.70 5.78
C GLU A 188 -14.97 1.17 7.13
N ARG A 189 -13.70 0.96 7.46
CA ARG A 189 -13.09 1.50 8.66
C ARG A 189 -12.08 2.57 8.30
N TRP A 190 -12.26 3.73 8.90
CA TRP A 190 -11.41 4.90 8.71
C TRP A 190 -10.85 5.35 10.05
N GLU A 191 -9.64 5.89 10.02
CA GLU A 191 -8.98 6.48 11.18
C GLU A 191 -8.71 7.95 10.94
N PRO A 192 -9.16 8.85 11.84
CA PRO A 192 -8.80 10.25 11.78
C PRO A 192 -7.31 10.39 12.10
N GLY A 193 -6.60 11.13 11.25
CA GLY A 193 -5.17 11.38 11.36
C GLY A 193 -4.88 12.86 11.60
N ARG A 194 -3.59 13.20 11.72
CA ARG A 194 -3.17 14.60 11.79
C ARG A 194 -3.58 15.32 10.50
N ALA A 195 -4.29 16.44 10.64
CA ALA A 195 -4.71 17.30 9.53
C ALA A 195 -3.68 18.39 9.19
N GLY A 196 -2.45 18.30 9.72
CA GLY A 196 -1.38 19.26 9.43
C GLY A 196 -1.14 19.39 7.93
N GLY A 197 -1.17 20.62 7.42
CA GLY A 197 -1.04 20.91 5.99
C GLY A 197 -2.31 20.69 5.15
N ARG A 198 -3.45 20.34 5.75
CA ARG A 198 -4.73 20.15 5.02
C ARG A 198 -5.14 21.38 4.22
N GLU A 199 -5.07 22.56 4.82
CA GLU A 199 -5.47 23.80 4.15
C GLU A 199 -4.58 24.09 2.93
N ALA A 200 -3.26 23.92 3.06
CA ALA A 200 -2.33 24.07 1.94
C ALA A 200 -2.64 23.06 0.82
N ALA A 201 -2.88 21.79 1.17
CA ALA A 201 -3.25 20.75 0.19
C ALA A 201 -4.59 21.07 -0.51
N LEU A 202 -5.57 21.64 0.21
CA LEU A 202 -6.84 22.08 -0.38
C LEU A 202 -6.66 23.29 -1.30
N ILE A 203 -5.78 24.23 -0.95
CA ILE A 203 -5.45 25.38 -1.80
C ILE A 203 -4.82 24.90 -3.11
N GLU A 204 -3.88 23.96 -3.05
CA GLU A 204 -3.27 23.34 -4.23
C GLU A 204 -4.30 22.56 -5.05
N ALA A 205 -5.15 21.77 -4.39
CA ALA A 205 -6.21 21.00 -5.05
C ALA A 205 -7.28 21.90 -5.71
N GLY A 206 -7.42 23.15 -5.27
CA GLY A 206 -8.31 24.14 -5.87
C GLY A 206 -8.02 24.41 -7.35
N ALA A 207 -6.82 24.07 -7.84
CA ALA A 207 -6.49 24.11 -9.26
C ALA A 207 -7.29 23.11 -10.12
N TYR A 208 -7.85 22.05 -9.51
CA TYR A 208 -8.60 21.00 -10.22
C TYR A 208 -10.11 21.20 -10.22
N GLY A 209 -10.65 22.10 -9.39
CA GLY A 209 -12.09 22.34 -9.32
C GLY A 209 -12.50 23.19 -8.13
N ALA A 210 -13.69 23.79 -8.23
CA ALA A 210 -14.28 24.58 -7.14
C ALA A 210 -15.01 23.69 -6.11
N ARG A 211 -15.41 22.48 -6.51
CA ARG A 211 -16.05 21.48 -5.65
C ARG A 211 -15.23 20.20 -5.55
N LEU A 212 -15.40 19.47 -4.45
CA LEU A 212 -14.64 18.25 -4.14
C LEU A 212 -14.87 17.12 -5.15
N ASP A 213 -16.11 16.96 -5.63
CA ASP A 213 -16.47 15.98 -6.66
C ASP A 213 -15.83 16.30 -8.01
N GLU A 214 -15.85 17.57 -8.42
CA GLU A 214 -15.20 18.05 -9.64
C GLU A 214 -13.68 17.85 -9.59
N ALA A 215 -13.03 18.30 -8.52
CA ALA A 215 -11.58 18.19 -8.36
C ALA A 215 -11.13 16.72 -8.39
N ALA A 216 -11.84 15.84 -7.70
CA ALA A 216 -11.55 14.40 -7.73
C ALA A 216 -11.74 13.80 -9.12
N SER A 217 -12.82 14.16 -9.82
CA SER A 217 -13.10 13.73 -11.20
C SER A 217 -11.97 14.15 -12.16
N VAL A 218 -11.52 15.40 -12.09
CA VAL A 218 -10.42 15.92 -12.93
C VAL A 218 -9.11 15.17 -12.65
N VAL A 219 -8.76 14.96 -11.38
CA VAL A 219 -7.52 14.23 -11.03
C VAL A 219 -7.57 12.78 -11.49
N LEU A 220 -8.69 12.08 -11.29
CA LEU A 220 -8.84 10.70 -11.78
C LEU A 220 -8.80 10.63 -13.31
N GLY A 221 -9.45 11.56 -14.01
CA GLY A 221 -9.39 11.65 -15.46
C GLY A 221 -7.99 11.98 -15.99
N GLN A 222 -7.21 12.80 -15.29
CA GLN A 222 -5.80 13.06 -15.64
C GLN A 222 -4.95 11.80 -15.47
N ARG A 223 -5.15 11.04 -14.39
CA ARG A 223 -4.48 9.74 -14.18
C ARG A 223 -4.84 8.74 -15.27
N ALA A 224 -6.12 8.64 -15.64
CA ALA A 224 -6.58 7.76 -16.72
C ALA A 224 -5.89 8.07 -18.05
N ARG A 225 -5.78 9.36 -18.42
CA ARG A 225 -5.07 9.78 -19.64
C ARG A 225 -3.57 9.48 -19.57
N ALA A 226 -2.96 9.62 -18.40
CA ALA A 226 -1.54 9.31 -18.20
C ALA A 226 -1.24 7.80 -18.26
N SER A 227 -2.18 6.94 -17.82
CA SER A 227 -2.07 5.48 -17.92
C SER A 227 -2.22 4.95 -19.36
N GLY A 228 -2.71 5.74 -20.30
CA GLY A 228 -2.83 5.34 -21.70
C GLY A 228 -3.71 4.10 -21.89
N THR A 229 -3.12 3.01 -22.38
CA THR A 229 -3.80 1.72 -22.67
C THR A 229 -3.43 0.62 -21.68
N GLU A 230 -2.85 0.97 -20.53
CA GLU A 230 -2.45 -0.02 -19.52
C GLU A 230 -3.67 -0.53 -18.74
N ALA A 231 -4.14 -1.72 -19.09
CA ALA A 231 -5.39 -2.28 -18.58
C ALA A 231 -5.43 -2.42 -17.04
N GLY A 232 -4.32 -2.80 -16.41
CA GLY A 232 -4.22 -2.92 -14.95
C GLY A 232 -4.37 -1.57 -14.24
N ALA A 233 -3.69 -0.54 -14.74
CA ALA A 233 -3.82 0.83 -14.22
C ALA A 233 -5.24 1.38 -14.41
N LEU A 234 -5.88 1.13 -15.56
CA LEU A 234 -7.27 1.51 -15.81
C LEU A 234 -8.25 0.78 -14.87
N ALA A 235 -8.00 -0.48 -14.53
CA ALA A 235 -8.81 -1.24 -13.57
C ALA A 235 -8.75 -0.66 -12.15
N GLY A 236 -7.55 -0.27 -11.70
CA GLY A 236 -7.39 0.43 -10.41
C GLY A 236 -8.15 1.76 -10.38
N LEU A 237 -8.09 2.53 -11.48
CA LEU A 237 -8.82 3.78 -11.62
C LEU A 237 -10.34 3.60 -11.70
N LEU A 238 -10.81 2.51 -12.29
CA LEU A 238 -12.23 2.16 -12.33
C LEU A 238 -12.78 1.99 -10.91
N PHE A 239 -12.07 1.25 -10.06
CA PHE A 239 -12.46 1.06 -8.66
C PHE A 239 -12.46 2.39 -7.89
N ASP A 240 -11.43 3.22 -8.07
CA ASP A 240 -11.36 4.55 -7.47
C ASP A 240 -12.48 5.48 -7.94
N ALA A 241 -12.84 5.45 -9.23
CA ALA A 241 -13.93 6.25 -9.78
C ALA A 241 -15.29 5.88 -9.15
N VAL A 242 -15.55 4.58 -8.97
CA VAL A 242 -16.76 4.11 -8.29
C VAL A 242 -16.78 4.53 -6.82
N LEU A 243 -15.66 4.35 -6.09
CA LEU A 243 -15.56 4.76 -4.69
C LEU A 243 -15.73 6.27 -4.50
N CYS A 244 -15.27 7.08 -5.47
CA CYS A 244 -15.48 8.54 -5.47
C CYS A 244 -16.87 8.95 -5.99
N GLY A 245 -17.68 8.03 -6.51
CA GLY A 245 -18.99 8.31 -7.11
C GLY A 245 -18.90 9.12 -8.42
N VAL A 246 -17.85 8.94 -9.21
CA VAL A 246 -17.63 9.65 -10.49
C VAL A 246 -18.20 8.81 -11.64
N GLY A 247 -19.53 8.84 -11.80
CA GLY A 247 -20.26 8.02 -12.77
C GLY A 247 -19.77 8.15 -14.22
N PRO A 248 -19.67 9.38 -14.80
CA PRO A 248 -19.23 9.53 -16.19
C PRO A 248 -17.85 8.95 -16.47
N LEU A 249 -16.89 9.10 -15.55
CA LEU A 249 -15.56 8.52 -15.69
C LEU A 249 -15.59 6.99 -15.57
N CYS A 250 -16.45 6.44 -14.71
CA CYS A 250 -16.66 5.00 -14.62
C CYS A 250 -17.13 4.43 -15.96
N ASP A 251 -18.07 5.08 -16.63
CA ASP A 251 -18.57 4.65 -17.94
C ASP A 251 -17.46 4.71 -19.01
N GLU A 252 -16.71 5.81 -19.07
CA GLU A 252 -15.57 5.97 -19.99
C GLU A 252 -14.50 4.87 -19.79
N LEU A 253 -14.16 4.56 -18.52
CA LEU A 253 -13.18 3.52 -18.19
C LEU A 253 -13.69 2.12 -18.54
N LEU A 254 -14.97 1.83 -18.32
CA LEU A 254 -15.58 0.56 -18.68
C LEU A 254 -15.61 0.36 -20.20
N GLU A 255 -15.93 1.40 -20.97
CA GLU A 255 -15.88 1.35 -22.44
C GLU A 255 -14.46 1.08 -22.94
N ALA A 256 -13.45 1.78 -22.40
CA ALA A 256 -12.05 1.58 -22.75
C ALA A 256 -11.58 0.16 -22.43
N LEU A 257 -11.88 -0.34 -21.22
CA LEU A 257 -11.53 -1.70 -20.81
C LEU A 257 -12.22 -2.75 -21.67
N ALA A 258 -13.53 -2.62 -21.94
CA ALA A 258 -14.28 -3.56 -22.76
C ALA A 258 -13.71 -3.65 -24.19
N ALA A 259 -13.24 -2.54 -24.75
CA ALA A 259 -12.64 -2.50 -26.08
C ALA A 259 -11.22 -3.13 -26.13
N GLN A 260 -10.47 -3.08 -25.03
CA GLN A 260 -9.06 -3.47 -25.01
C GLN A 260 -8.79 -4.86 -24.42
N VAL A 261 -9.68 -5.37 -23.56
CA VAL A 261 -9.43 -6.59 -22.76
C VAL A 261 -9.05 -7.81 -23.61
N GLY A 262 -9.67 -7.98 -24.78
CA GLY A 262 -9.36 -9.09 -25.69
C GLY A 262 -7.97 -9.01 -26.35
N GLN A 263 -7.29 -7.86 -26.28
CA GLN A 263 -5.98 -7.62 -26.89
C GLN A 263 -4.84 -7.60 -25.87
N VAL A 264 -5.14 -7.66 -24.57
CA VAL A 264 -4.11 -7.65 -23.52
C VAL A 264 -3.21 -8.88 -23.68
N PRO A 265 -1.88 -8.72 -23.77
CA PRO A 265 -0.96 -9.82 -24.05
C PRO A 265 -0.52 -10.59 -22.78
N GLU A 266 -0.72 -10.00 -21.60
CA GLU A 266 -0.18 -10.52 -20.34
C GLU A 266 -1.28 -10.89 -19.34
N LEU A 267 -1.04 -11.94 -18.55
CA LEU A 267 -1.98 -12.41 -17.53
C LEU A 267 -2.09 -11.45 -16.35
N GLY A 268 -1.01 -10.81 -15.93
CA GLY A 268 -1.00 -9.92 -14.76
C GLY A 268 -2.05 -8.81 -14.83
N PRO A 269 -2.01 -7.94 -15.86
CA PRO A 269 -3.01 -6.89 -16.05
C PRO A 269 -4.44 -7.40 -16.18
N LEU A 270 -4.65 -8.56 -16.82
CA LEU A 270 -5.98 -9.19 -16.90
C LEU A 270 -6.50 -9.64 -15.54
N GLY A 271 -5.61 -10.15 -14.68
CA GLY A 271 -5.94 -10.48 -13.30
C GLY A 271 -6.41 -9.24 -12.55
N GLU A 272 -5.71 -8.12 -12.67
CA GLU A 272 -6.11 -6.85 -12.04
C GLU A 272 -7.48 -6.35 -12.55
N VAL A 273 -7.72 -6.44 -13.87
CA VAL A 273 -9.02 -6.13 -14.48
C VAL A 273 -10.13 -7.03 -13.93
N LEU A 274 -9.94 -8.34 -13.93
CA LEU A 274 -10.94 -9.29 -13.41
C LEU A 274 -11.24 -9.05 -11.94
N THR A 275 -10.18 -8.91 -11.13
CA THR A 275 -10.27 -8.75 -9.69
C THR A 275 -11.00 -7.45 -9.33
N ALA A 276 -10.72 -6.34 -10.03
CA ALA A 276 -11.45 -5.07 -9.84
C ALA A 276 -12.90 -5.16 -10.34
N ALA A 277 -13.13 -5.66 -11.56
CA ALA A 277 -14.46 -5.72 -12.17
C ALA A 277 -15.40 -6.69 -11.43
N LEU A 278 -14.90 -7.87 -11.05
CA LEU A 278 -15.64 -8.83 -10.24
C LEU A 278 -15.89 -8.27 -8.83
N GLY A 279 -14.91 -7.56 -8.25
CA GLY A 279 -15.09 -6.84 -7.00
C GLY A 279 -16.28 -5.88 -7.07
N LEU A 280 -16.35 -5.03 -8.10
CA LEU A 280 -17.47 -4.11 -8.31
C LEU A 280 -18.79 -4.85 -8.52
N TRP A 281 -18.79 -5.92 -9.31
CA TRP A 281 -19.98 -6.73 -9.57
C TRP A 281 -20.52 -7.36 -8.28
N ARG A 282 -19.65 -7.95 -7.45
CA ARG A 282 -20.02 -8.57 -6.17
C ARG A 282 -20.52 -7.55 -5.13
N HIS A 283 -20.12 -6.29 -5.26
CA HIS A 283 -20.57 -5.19 -4.39
C HIS A 283 -21.73 -4.37 -5.01
N ASP A 284 -22.50 -4.93 -5.94
CA ASP A 284 -23.63 -4.23 -6.60
C ASP A 284 -24.65 -3.64 -5.61
N ARG A 285 -24.89 -4.32 -4.48
CA ARG A 285 -25.80 -3.83 -3.44
C ARG A 285 -25.44 -2.41 -2.95
N VAL A 286 -24.15 -2.07 -2.97
CA VAL A 286 -23.63 -0.79 -2.51
C VAL A 286 -23.39 0.16 -3.67
N PHE A 287 -22.69 -0.31 -4.72
CA PHE A 287 -22.23 0.58 -5.79
C PHE A 287 -23.16 0.64 -7.01
N GLY A 288 -24.07 -0.32 -7.17
CA GLY A 288 -25.08 -0.33 -8.24
C GLY A 288 -24.51 -0.49 -9.66
N VAL A 289 -23.24 -0.91 -9.81
CA VAL A 289 -22.53 -0.95 -11.10
C VAL A 289 -22.82 -2.23 -11.90
N ALA A 290 -23.27 -3.31 -11.26
CA ALA A 290 -23.46 -4.61 -11.94
C ALA A 290 -24.59 -4.62 -12.97
N ARG A 291 -25.48 -3.63 -12.92
CA ARG A 291 -26.58 -3.48 -13.90
C ARG A 291 -26.08 -3.02 -15.27
N GLY A 292 -24.85 -2.52 -15.37
CA GLY A 292 -24.23 -2.09 -16.62
C GLY A 292 -23.77 -3.28 -17.46
N ARG A 293 -24.23 -3.36 -18.71
CA ARG A 293 -23.77 -4.39 -19.67
C ARG A 293 -22.25 -4.37 -19.89
N LEU A 294 -21.63 -3.19 -19.78
CA LEU A 294 -20.20 -3.03 -19.98
C LEU A 294 -19.36 -3.77 -18.94
N LEU A 295 -19.74 -3.72 -17.65
CA LEU A 295 -19.03 -4.45 -16.60
C LEU A 295 -19.05 -5.96 -16.87
N GLY A 296 -20.21 -6.50 -17.25
CA GLY A 296 -20.33 -7.89 -17.67
C GLY A 296 -19.42 -8.25 -18.85
N SER A 297 -19.33 -7.38 -19.86
CA SER A 297 -18.45 -7.60 -21.02
C SER A 297 -16.96 -7.57 -20.67
N VAL A 298 -16.54 -6.73 -19.71
CA VAL A 298 -15.17 -6.68 -19.21
C VAL A 298 -14.83 -7.97 -18.46
N VAL A 299 -15.72 -8.43 -17.56
CA VAL A 299 -15.53 -9.68 -16.81
C VAL A 299 -15.44 -10.88 -17.76
N ALA A 300 -16.39 -11.00 -18.69
CA ALA A 300 -16.41 -12.07 -19.67
C ALA A 300 -15.15 -12.07 -20.56
N GLY A 301 -14.85 -10.93 -21.17
CA GLY A 301 -13.72 -10.79 -22.08
C GLY A 301 -12.37 -11.02 -21.39
N ALA A 302 -12.23 -10.59 -20.12
CA ALA A 302 -11.01 -10.81 -19.36
C ALA A 302 -10.84 -12.29 -18.98
N ALA A 303 -11.91 -12.97 -18.55
CA ALA A 303 -11.87 -14.39 -18.20
C ALA A 303 -11.51 -15.25 -19.43
N ASP A 304 -12.17 -15.00 -20.57
CA ASP A 304 -11.90 -15.69 -21.83
C ASP A 304 -10.43 -15.50 -22.25
N ARG A 305 -9.93 -14.26 -22.13
CA ARG A 305 -8.55 -13.93 -22.46
C ARG A 305 -7.54 -14.60 -21.52
N VAL A 306 -7.84 -14.67 -20.22
CA VAL A 306 -7.00 -15.38 -19.24
C VAL A 306 -6.86 -16.85 -19.61
N PHE A 307 -7.97 -17.54 -19.90
CA PHE A 307 -7.91 -18.95 -20.29
C PHE A 307 -7.15 -19.16 -21.60
N TRP A 308 -7.36 -18.30 -22.59
CA TRP A 308 -6.63 -18.37 -23.87
C TRP A 308 -5.12 -18.20 -23.69
N LEU A 309 -4.70 -17.19 -22.92
CA LEU A 309 -3.28 -16.93 -22.66
C LEU A 309 -2.64 -18.02 -21.80
N ALA A 310 -3.35 -18.50 -20.77
CA ALA A 310 -2.86 -19.55 -19.89
C ALA A 310 -2.63 -20.86 -20.66
N GLU A 311 -3.53 -21.22 -21.58
CA GLU A 311 -3.37 -22.43 -22.40
C GLU A 311 -2.19 -22.33 -23.39
N GLY A 312 -1.89 -21.13 -23.89
CA GLY A 312 -0.78 -20.89 -24.82
C GLY A 312 0.58 -20.62 -24.16
N LEU A 313 0.66 -20.53 -22.82
CA LEU A 313 1.88 -20.15 -22.13
C LEU A 313 2.84 -21.33 -22.01
N HIS A 314 4.07 -21.14 -22.52
CA HIS A 314 5.12 -22.13 -22.46
C HIS A 314 6.40 -21.53 -21.86
N GLY A 315 7.13 -22.34 -21.08
CA GLY A 315 8.36 -21.95 -20.41
C GLY A 315 8.14 -21.13 -19.13
N GLY A 316 9.23 -20.63 -18.55
CA GLY A 316 9.24 -19.88 -17.29
C GLY A 316 9.85 -20.68 -16.13
N THR A 317 10.51 -19.97 -15.22
CA THR A 317 11.12 -20.51 -14.01
C THR A 317 10.65 -19.70 -12.81
N GLY A 318 10.38 -20.35 -11.68
CA GLY A 318 9.85 -19.68 -10.51
C GLY A 318 8.37 -19.37 -10.62
N VAL A 319 7.81 -18.93 -9.49
CA VAL A 319 6.40 -18.55 -9.39
C VAL A 319 6.17 -17.13 -9.89
N ASP A 320 5.18 -16.97 -10.76
CA ASP A 320 4.66 -15.66 -11.16
C ASP A 320 3.35 -15.38 -10.43
N PHE A 321 3.41 -14.54 -9.41
CA PHE A 321 2.24 -14.18 -8.62
C PHE A 321 1.17 -13.42 -9.42
N ALA A 322 1.54 -12.70 -10.49
CA ALA A 322 0.58 -11.97 -11.31
C ALA A 322 -0.26 -12.94 -12.15
N ARG A 323 0.39 -13.93 -12.76
CA ARG A 323 -0.27 -15.07 -13.43
C ARG A 323 -1.19 -15.84 -12.49
N LEU A 324 -0.71 -16.21 -11.30
CA LEU A 324 -1.51 -16.96 -10.34
C LEU A 324 -2.74 -16.16 -9.87
N ARG A 325 -2.58 -14.86 -9.62
CA ARG A 325 -3.70 -13.95 -9.32
C ARG A 325 -4.72 -13.90 -10.45
N ALA A 326 -4.28 -13.88 -11.70
CA ALA A 326 -5.18 -13.88 -12.86
C ALA A 326 -6.02 -15.16 -12.95
N LEU A 327 -5.41 -16.33 -12.75
CA LEU A 327 -6.15 -17.59 -12.72
C LEU A 327 -7.09 -17.68 -11.51
N ALA A 328 -6.67 -17.20 -10.34
CA ALA A 328 -7.55 -17.12 -9.17
C ALA A 328 -8.75 -16.18 -9.41
N ALA A 329 -8.54 -15.04 -10.06
CA ALA A 329 -9.61 -14.12 -10.43
C ALA A 329 -10.60 -14.74 -11.43
N ALA A 330 -10.09 -15.50 -12.42
CA ALA A 330 -10.93 -16.23 -13.37
C ALA A 330 -11.72 -17.38 -12.69
N ARG A 331 -11.11 -18.09 -11.74
CA ARG A 331 -11.79 -19.06 -10.87
C ARG A 331 -12.95 -18.38 -10.12
N ASP A 332 -12.67 -17.25 -9.47
CA ASP A 332 -13.67 -16.54 -8.66
C ASP A 332 -14.83 -16.03 -9.52
N ALA A 333 -14.56 -15.61 -10.76
CA ALA A 333 -15.60 -15.28 -11.74
C ALA A 333 -16.48 -16.50 -12.08
N LEU A 334 -15.89 -17.69 -12.29
CA LEU A 334 -16.65 -18.94 -12.54
C LEU A 334 -17.48 -19.39 -11.34
N LEU A 335 -16.99 -19.15 -10.12
CA LEU A 335 -17.66 -19.52 -8.89
C LEU A 335 -18.81 -18.57 -8.55
N HIS A 336 -18.59 -17.26 -8.71
CA HIS A 336 -19.50 -16.23 -8.19
C HIS A 336 -20.36 -15.54 -9.25
N ALA A 337 -19.91 -15.48 -10.50
CA ALA A 337 -20.60 -14.78 -11.59
C ALA A 337 -20.67 -15.61 -12.90
N PRO A 338 -21.02 -16.91 -12.86
CA PRO A 338 -21.04 -17.76 -14.05
C PRO A 338 -21.97 -17.25 -15.15
N GLU A 339 -23.02 -16.50 -14.81
CA GLU A 339 -23.98 -15.89 -15.74
C GLU A 339 -23.39 -14.80 -16.62
N LEU A 340 -22.24 -14.22 -16.24
CA LEU A 340 -21.55 -13.22 -17.04
C LEU A 340 -20.61 -13.85 -18.08
N LEU A 341 -20.19 -15.09 -17.85
CA LEU A 341 -19.09 -15.69 -18.60
C LEU A 341 -19.57 -16.40 -19.86
N SER A 342 -18.74 -16.35 -20.90
CA SER A 342 -18.95 -17.16 -22.11
C SER A 342 -18.38 -18.58 -21.93
N VAL A 343 -17.25 -18.69 -21.21
CA VAL A 343 -16.62 -19.97 -20.83
C VAL A 343 -17.41 -20.65 -19.72
N THR A 344 -17.86 -21.88 -19.98
CA THR A 344 -18.55 -22.70 -18.98
C THR A 344 -17.55 -23.32 -18.00
N ARG A 345 -18.06 -23.79 -16.84
CA ARG A 345 -17.23 -24.49 -15.85
C ARG A 345 -16.57 -25.74 -16.43
N GLU A 346 -17.27 -26.46 -17.30
CA GLU A 346 -16.75 -27.65 -17.98
C GLU A 346 -15.61 -27.28 -18.94
N ALA A 347 -15.80 -26.24 -19.77
CA ALA A 347 -14.78 -25.77 -20.69
C ALA A 347 -13.52 -25.27 -19.96
N ALA A 348 -13.70 -24.53 -18.86
CA ALA A 348 -12.59 -24.09 -18.01
C ALA A 348 -11.86 -25.29 -17.37
N ALA A 349 -12.60 -26.28 -16.87
CA ALA A 349 -12.01 -27.49 -16.30
C ALA A 349 -11.22 -28.30 -17.35
N GLU A 350 -11.70 -28.38 -18.60
CA GLU A 350 -10.98 -29.02 -19.70
C GLU A 350 -9.71 -28.26 -20.10
N ALA A 351 -9.77 -26.92 -20.18
CA ALA A 351 -8.61 -26.08 -20.43
C ALA A 351 -7.55 -26.28 -19.34
N ALA A 352 -7.96 -26.27 -18.07
CA ALA A 352 -7.10 -26.59 -16.94
C ALA A 352 -6.51 -28.01 -17.05
N ALA A 353 -7.29 -28.99 -17.52
CA ALA A 353 -6.80 -30.35 -17.70
C ALA A 353 -5.72 -30.46 -18.80
N ARG A 354 -5.80 -29.61 -19.84
CA ARG A 354 -4.77 -29.51 -20.89
C ARG A 354 -3.51 -28.83 -20.34
N ILE A 355 -3.66 -27.71 -19.64
CA ILE A 355 -2.56 -26.97 -19.00
C ILE A 355 -1.80 -27.86 -18.02
N GLY A 356 -2.49 -28.54 -17.09
CA GLY A 356 -1.84 -29.38 -16.07
C GLY A 356 -1.01 -30.53 -16.67
N ARG A 357 -1.41 -31.03 -17.85
CA ARG A 357 -0.75 -32.13 -18.57
C ARG A 357 0.34 -31.67 -19.54
N ASP A 358 0.40 -30.40 -19.93
CA ASP A 358 1.45 -29.92 -20.85
C ASP A 358 2.80 -29.79 -20.11
N PRO A 359 3.82 -30.59 -20.44
CA PRO A 359 5.13 -30.50 -19.79
C PRO A 359 5.89 -29.21 -20.13
N ARG A 360 5.46 -28.46 -21.16
CA ARG A 360 6.05 -27.18 -21.55
C ARG A 360 5.44 -26.00 -20.80
N ALA A 361 4.29 -26.19 -20.15
CA ALA A 361 3.69 -25.15 -19.32
C ALA A 361 4.50 -24.94 -18.03
N PRO A 362 4.62 -23.70 -17.53
CA PRO A 362 5.33 -23.42 -16.28
C PRO A 362 4.75 -24.21 -15.09
N ALA A 363 5.62 -24.62 -14.15
CA ALA A 363 5.26 -25.52 -13.06
C ALA A 363 4.15 -24.96 -12.16
N ASP A 364 4.22 -23.67 -11.81
CA ASP A 364 3.20 -22.97 -11.03
C ASP A 364 1.84 -22.94 -11.76
N LEU A 365 1.84 -22.71 -13.07
CA LEU A 365 0.62 -22.71 -13.87
C LEU A 365 -0.01 -24.12 -13.93
N ARG A 366 0.80 -25.16 -14.04
CA ARG A 366 0.34 -26.55 -14.00
C ARG A 366 -0.29 -26.90 -12.65
N GLY A 367 0.31 -26.44 -11.55
CA GLY A 367 -0.27 -26.59 -10.21
C GLY A 367 -1.57 -25.83 -10.05
N ALA A 368 -1.61 -24.59 -10.53
CA ALA A 368 -2.81 -23.75 -10.54
C ALA A 368 -3.95 -24.40 -11.32
N ALA A 369 -3.66 -25.04 -12.45
CA ALA A 369 -4.66 -25.75 -13.23
C ALA A 369 -5.26 -26.96 -12.50
N VAL A 370 -4.45 -27.73 -11.76
CA VAL A 370 -4.97 -28.79 -10.87
C VAL A 370 -5.82 -28.19 -9.75
N GLY A 371 -5.38 -27.07 -9.17
CA GLY A 371 -6.15 -26.33 -8.17
C GLY A 371 -7.50 -25.83 -8.70
N LEU A 372 -7.54 -25.28 -9.91
CA LEU A 372 -8.77 -24.85 -10.56
C LEU A 372 -9.77 -25.98 -10.69
N ARG A 373 -9.33 -27.16 -11.16
CA ARG A 373 -10.19 -28.34 -11.31
C ARG A 373 -10.73 -28.81 -9.96
N TRP A 374 -9.91 -28.76 -8.92
CA TRP A 374 -10.34 -29.08 -7.56
C TRP A 374 -11.42 -28.10 -7.07
N ALA A 375 -11.20 -26.79 -7.23
CA ALA A 375 -12.16 -25.76 -6.84
C ALA A 375 -13.47 -25.82 -7.64
N LEU A 376 -13.43 -26.29 -8.88
CA LEU A 376 -14.62 -26.51 -9.71
C LEU A 376 -15.37 -27.81 -9.40
N GLY A 377 -14.91 -28.61 -8.42
CA GLY A 377 -15.57 -29.86 -8.02
C GLY A 377 -15.34 -31.03 -8.98
N VAL A 378 -14.37 -30.92 -9.88
CA VAL A 378 -13.90 -31.99 -10.78
C VAL A 378 -12.44 -32.31 -10.49
N PRO A 379 -12.09 -32.67 -9.23
CA PRO A 379 -10.71 -32.88 -8.85
C PRO A 379 -10.10 -34.01 -9.69
N ASP A 380 -8.89 -33.77 -10.18
CA ASP A 380 -8.00 -34.89 -10.52
C ASP A 380 -7.57 -35.59 -9.22
N ASP A 381 -6.70 -36.59 -9.30
CA ASP A 381 -6.02 -37.11 -8.11
C ASP A 381 -4.76 -36.24 -7.84
N PRO A 382 -4.85 -35.18 -7.00
CA PRO A 382 -3.72 -34.30 -6.73
C PRO A 382 -2.59 -35.03 -6.00
N ALA A 383 -2.89 -36.07 -5.23
CA ALA A 383 -1.88 -36.86 -4.54
C ALA A 383 -1.01 -37.61 -5.57
N THR A 384 -1.64 -38.27 -6.55
CA THR A 384 -0.92 -38.92 -7.65
C THR A 384 -0.13 -37.91 -8.48
N ALA A 385 -0.70 -36.75 -8.80
CA ALA A 385 0.01 -35.71 -9.55
C ALA A 385 1.26 -35.19 -8.81
N VAL A 386 1.15 -34.95 -7.51
CA VAL A 386 2.27 -34.52 -6.65
C VAL A 386 3.33 -35.60 -6.52
N GLN A 387 2.96 -36.87 -6.33
CA GLN A 387 3.91 -37.99 -6.26
C GLN A 387 4.66 -38.17 -7.59
N ALA A 388 3.97 -38.07 -8.71
CA ALA A 388 4.56 -38.13 -10.04
C ALA A 388 5.52 -36.95 -10.30
N LEU A 389 5.22 -35.76 -9.78
CA LEU A 389 6.11 -34.61 -9.90
C LEU A 389 7.34 -34.74 -9.00
N ALA A 390 7.15 -35.08 -7.73
CA ALA A 390 8.23 -35.22 -6.76
C ALA A 390 9.27 -36.27 -7.17
N SER A 391 8.84 -37.34 -7.85
CA SER A 391 9.74 -38.37 -8.37
C SER A 391 10.51 -37.97 -9.64
N ARG A 392 10.08 -36.93 -10.36
CA ARG A 392 10.64 -36.54 -11.67
C ARG A 392 11.36 -35.20 -11.67
N ALA A 393 10.94 -34.26 -10.83
CA ALA A 393 11.43 -32.87 -10.81
C ALA A 393 11.20 -32.24 -9.42
N ALA A 394 11.95 -32.71 -8.42
CA ALA A 394 11.82 -32.26 -7.03
C ALA A 394 12.12 -30.76 -6.84
N ASP A 395 12.96 -30.19 -7.71
CA ASP A 395 13.32 -28.77 -7.79
C ASP A 395 12.12 -27.86 -8.12
N THR A 396 11.19 -28.33 -8.95
CA THR A 396 9.98 -27.57 -9.34
C THR A 396 8.75 -27.82 -8.47
N LEU A 397 8.87 -28.71 -7.47
CA LEU A 397 7.77 -29.07 -6.59
C LEU A 397 7.20 -27.86 -5.85
N GLY A 398 8.07 -26.98 -5.35
CA GLY A 398 7.65 -25.76 -4.64
C GLY A 398 6.84 -24.82 -5.53
N ASP A 399 7.30 -24.58 -6.75
CA ASP A 399 6.60 -23.71 -7.71
C ASP A 399 5.22 -24.28 -8.08
N TRP A 400 5.16 -25.57 -8.35
CA TRP A 400 3.91 -26.26 -8.63
C TRP A 400 2.93 -26.19 -7.44
N LEU A 401 3.42 -26.40 -6.21
CA LEU A 401 2.59 -26.28 -5.01
C LEU A 401 2.09 -24.85 -4.79
N ALA A 402 2.89 -23.84 -5.10
CA ALA A 402 2.46 -22.45 -5.01
C ALA A 402 1.24 -22.19 -5.92
N GLY A 403 1.25 -22.73 -7.14
CA GLY A 403 0.11 -22.69 -8.03
C GLY A 403 -1.12 -23.40 -7.49
N LEU A 404 -0.95 -24.64 -7.03
CA LEU A 404 -2.05 -25.42 -6.45
C LEU A 404 -2.69 -24.68 -5.26
N PHE A 405 -1.87 -24.17 -4.35
CA PHE A 405 -2.33 -23.48 -3.14
C PHE A 405 -2.94 -22.11 -3.45
N ALA A 406 -2.53 -21.44 -4.53
CA ALA A 406 -3.17 -20.20 -4.95
C ALA A 406 -4.65 -20.44 -5.34
N LEU A 407 -4.98 -21.59 -5.93
CA LEU A 407 -6.32 -21.87 -6.45
C LEU A 407 -7.17 -22.83 -5.61
N ALA A 408 -6.58 -23.69 -4.77
CA ALA A 408 -7.31 -24.73 -4.03
C ALA A 408 -6.96 -24.76 -2.53
N ARG A 409 -6.69 -23.61 -1.92
CA ARG A 409 -6.24 -23.51 -0.52
C ARG A 409 -7.24 -24.13 0.47
N GLU A 410 -8.53 -23.87 0.27
CA GLU A 410 -9.59 -24.31 1.15
C GLU A 410 -9.77 -25.83 1.06
N GLU A 411 -9.70 -26.36 -0.15
CA GLU A 411 -9.82 -27.78 -0.47
C GLU A 411 -8.64 -28.58 0.10
N VAL A 412 -7.42 -28.05 -0.01
CA VAL A 412 -6.22 -28.64 0.58
C VAL A 412 -6.31 -28.72 2.11
N THR A 413 -6.92 -27.71 2.75
CA THR A 413 -7.02 -27.63 4.22
C THR A 413 -8.25 -28.32 4.80
N ALA A 414 -9.35 -28.41 4.05
CA ALA A 414 -10.58 -29.08 4.47
C ALA A 414 -10.42 -30.61 4.61
N GLY A 415 -9.37 -31.18 4.02
CA GLY A 415 -9.15 -32.64 3.97
C GLY A 415 -9.88 -33.27 2.78
N ALA A 416 -9.56 -34.53 2.45
CA ALA A 416 -10.14 -35.21 1.30
C ALA A 416 -11.68 -35.26 1.39
N THR A 417 -12.36 -34.79 0.34
CA THR A 417 -13.82 -34.94 0.15
C THR A 417 -14.21 -36.33 -0.37
N GLY A 418 -13.37 -37.36 -0.11
CA GLY A 418 -13.57 -38.74 -0.55
C GLY A 418 -12.64 -39.73 0.17
N ASP A 419 -12.61 -40.99 -0.29
CA ASP A 419 -11.88 -42.12 0.33
C ASP A 419 -10.33 -42.06 0.21
N GLY A 420 -9.76 -40.93 -0.24
CA GLY A 420 -8.32 -40.78 -0.50
C GLY A 420 -7.50 -40.30 0.69
N GLU A 421 -6.18 -40.56 0.67
CA GLU A 421 -5.24 -39.97 1.64
C GLU A 421 -5.18 -38.44 1.48
N PRO A 422 -5.33 -37.66 2.55
CA PRO A 422 -5.30 -36.20 2.44
C PRO A 422 -3.96 -35.69 1.93
N LEU A 423 -3.98 -34.69 1.04
CA LEU A 423 -2.79 -34.23 0.33
C LEU A 423 -1.64 -33.79 1.26
N ILE A 424 -1.96 -33.18 2.39
CA ILE A 424 -0.98 -32.78 3.40
C ILE A 424 -0.18 -33.99 3.94
N ASP A 425 -0.81 -35.15 4.05
CA ASP A 425 -0.17 -36.37 4.53
C ASP A 425 0.77 -36.92 3.44
N VAL A 426 0.35 -36.91 2.17
CA VAL A 426 1.21 -37.27 1.03
C VAL A 426 2.44 -36.35 0.96
N LEU A 427 2.24 -35.04 1.12
CA LEU A 427 3.32 -34.04 1.14
C LEU A 427 4.30 -34.27 2.30
N ASP A 428 3.81 -34.57 3.49
CA ASP A 428 4.67 -34.88 4.64
C ASP A 428 5.52 -36.12 4.40
N GLY A 429 4.99 -37.12 3.70
CA GLY A 429 5.76 -38.30 3.27
C GLY A 429 6.86 -37.94 2.28
N ILE A 430 6.51 -37.18 1.23
CA ILE A 430 7.46 -36.74 0.19
C ILE A 430 8.59 -35.91 0.79
N VAL A 431 8.26 -34.86 1.56
CA VAL A 431 9.25 -33.96 2.15
C VAL A 431 10.16 -34.71 3.14
N SER A 432 9.64 -35.71 3.85
CA SER A 432 10.45 -36.55 4.76
C SER A 432 11.42 -37.49 4.04
N ALA A 433 11.14 -37.81 2.79
CA ALA A 433 11.93 -38.74 1.98
C ALA A 433 12.96 -38.02 1.09
N LEU A 434 12.92 -36.69 0.99
CA LEU A 434 13.91 -35.92 0.23
C LEU A 434 15.31 -36.05 0.85
N ALA A 435 16.32 -36.17 0.00
CA ALA A 435 17.71 -36.06 0.42
C ALA A 435 18.01 -34.62 0.92
N GLU A 436 19.03 -34.47 1.75
CA GLU A 436 19.38 -33.18 2.36
C GLU A 436 19.64 -32.09 1.31
N ASP A 437 20.42 -32.40 0.27
CA ASP A 437 20.73 -31.44 -0.81
C ASP A 437 19.50 -31.03 -1.62
N ASP A 438 18.63 -31.98 -1.95
CA ASP A 438 17.38 -31.73 -2.67
C ASP A 438 16.42 -30.88 -1.82
N PHE A 439 16.35 -31.19 -0.53
CA PHE A 439 15.54 -30.43 0.42
C PHE A 439 16.04 -28.99 0.54
N LEU A 440 17.35 -28.77 0.72
CA LEU A 440 17.93 -27.43 0.84
C LEU A 440 17.75 -26.62 -0.45
N THR A 441 17.84 -27.27 -1.61
CA THR A 441 17.62 -26.65 -2.93
C THR A 441 16.15 -26.23 -3.11
N GLY A 442 15.20 -27.11 -2.77
CA GLY A 442 13.77 -26.85 -2.91
C GLY A 442 13.15 -26.00 -1.78
N LEU A 443 13.84 -25.83 -0.65
CA LEU A 443 13.31 -25.17 0.55
C LEU A 443 12.77 -23.75 0.31
N PRO A 444 13.43 -22.85 -0.46
CA PRO A 444 12.89 -21.51 -0.71
C PRO A 444 11.53 -21.54 -1.41
N ALA A 445 11.39 -22.32 -2.48
CA ALA A 445 10.15 -22.46 -3.24
C ALA A 445 9.05 -23.13 -2.42
N LEU A 446 9.40 -24.15 -1.61
CA LEU A 446 8.46 -24.76 -0.66
C LEU A 446 7.96 -23.76 0.38
N ARG A 447 8.84 -22.95 0.98
CA ARG A 447 8.43 -21.90 1.93
C ARG A 447 7.53 -20.87 1.27
N GLN A 448 7.81 -20.52 0.01
CA GLN A 448 6.98 -19.62 -0.78
C GLN A 448 5.59 -20.21 -1.03
N ALA A 449 5.48 -21.50 -1.39
CA ALA A 449 4.19 -22.17 -1.55
C ALA A 449 3.37 -22.14 -0.25
N PHE A 450 3.97 -22.50 0.89
CA PHE A 450 3.27 -22.44 2.17
C PHE A 450 2.98 -21.01 2.66
N ALA A 451 3.51 -19.98 1.98
CA ALA A 451 3.21 -18.59 2.29
C ALA A 451 1.74 -18.23 2.01
N PHE A 452 1.09 -18.92 1.07
CA PHE A 452 -0.32 -18.71 0.69
C PHE A 452 -1.33 -19.03 1.81
N PHE A 453 -0.95 -19.85 2.79
CA PHE A 453 -1.80 -20.16 3.94
C PHE A 453 -1.72 -19.04 5.00
N PRO A 454 -2.86 -18.43 5.39
CA PRO A 454 -2.92 -17.54 6.55
C PRO A 454 -2.52 -18.26 7.86
N PRO A 455 -2.19 -17.51 8.92
CA PRO A 455 -1.70 -18.08 10.19
C PRO A 455 -2.59 -19.18 10.78
N ARG A 456 -3.93 -19.01 10.69
CA ARG A 456 -4.90 -19.99 11.20
C ARG A 456 -4.89 -21.30 10.41
N GLU A 457 -4.72 -21.23 9.10
CA GLU A 457 -4.66 -22.41 8.23
C GLU A 457 -3.33 -23.13 8.39
N ARG A 458 -2.22 -22.40 8.55
CA ARG A 458 -0.93 -23.01 8.93
C ARG A 458 -1.02 -23.74 10.27
N GLU A 459 -1.74 -23.19 11.24
CA GLU A 459 -1.96 -23.84 12.54
C GLU A 459 -2.72 -25.17 12.39
N ARG A 460 -3.74 -25.21 11.53
CA ARG A 460 -4.49 -26.45 11.20
C ARG A 460 -3.59 -27.50 10.54
N ILE A 461 -2.78 -27.11 9.55
CA ILE A 461 -1.80 -27.99 8.91
C ILE A 461 -0.82 -28.55 9.94
N ALA A 462 -0.24 -27.68 10.79
CA ALA A 462 0.70 -28.08 11.83
C ALA A 462 0.07 -29.05 12.86
N GLN A 463 -1.18 -28.82 13.25
CA GLN A 463 -1.92 -29.70 14.16
C GLN A 463 -2.13 -31.09 13.54
N ARG A 464 -2.48 -31.16 12.25
CA ARG A 464 -2.64 -32.42 11.51
C ARG A 464 -1.33 -33.21 11.46
N LEU A 465 -0.22 -32.54 11.15
CA LEU A 465 1.12 -33.17 11.09
C LEU A 465 1.55 -33.74 12.45
N LEU A 466 1.26 -33.04 13.55
CA LEU A 466 1.53 -33.53 14.90
C LEU A 466 0.74 -34.81 15.20
N GLN A 467 -0.56 -34.82 14.88
CA GLN A 467 -1.44 -35.98 15.06
C GLN A 467 -0.95 -37.19 14.26
N ARG A 468 -0.65 -36.99 12.97
CA ARG A 468 -0.15 -38.06 12.09
C ARG A 468 1.14 -38.70 12.60
N ARG A 469 2.05 -37.88 13.15
CA ARG A 469 3.35 -38.34 13.67
C ARG A 469 3.29 -38.83 15.13
N GLY A 470 2.11 -38.89 15.74
CA GLY A 470 1.93 -39.29 17.15
C GLY A 470 2.63 -38.35 18.15
N LYS A 471 2.91 -37.11 17.76
CA LYS A 471 3.60 -36.13 18.60
C LYS A 471 2.60 -35.27 19.36
N HIS A 472 2.80 -35.14 20.66
CA HIS A 472 1.99 -34.29 21.53
C HIS A 472 2.67 -32.92 21.68
N GLY A 473 1.97 -31.83 21.32
CA GLY A 473 2.52 -30.49 21.37
C GLY A 473 1.55 -29.42 20.85
N SER A 474 1.92 -28.15 21.01
CA SER A 474 1.13 -27.03 20.48
C SER A 474 1.47 -26.81 19.00
N ALA A 475 0.48 -26.84 18.11
CA ALA A 475 0.70 -26.48 16.70
C ALA A 475 1.32 -25.08 16.54
N ARG A 476 0.96 -24.14 17.43
CA ARG A 476 1.53 -22.78 17.45
C ARG A 476 3.02 -22.76 17.78
N SER A 477 3.53 -23.72 18.56
CA SER A 477 4.96 -23.75 18.87
C SER A 477 5.81 -24.10 17.66
N LEU A 478 5.26 -24.83 16.67
CA LEU A 478 5.94 -25.12 15.40
C LEU A 478 5.99 -23.91 14.46
N LEU A 479 5.04 -22.97 14.60
CA LEU A 479 4.96 -21.76 13.79
C LEU A 479 5.70 -20.57 14.41
N ARG A 480 6.16 -20.71 15.66
CA ARG A 480 6.98 -19.71 16.33
C ARG A 480 8.44 -19.97 16.01
N THR A 481 9.12 -18.95 15.54
CA THR A 481 10.59 -18.96 15.52
C THR A 481 11.12 -19.05 16.94
N THR A 482 12.09 -19.93 17.16
CA THR A 482 12.84 -20.05 18.43
C THR A 482 14.01 -19.06 18.50
N ALA A 483 14.26 -18.31 17.42
CA ALA A 483 15.33 -17.33 17.36
C ALA A 483 15.02 -16.11 18.24
N ASP A 484 16.08 -15.50 18.79
CA ASP A 484 16.00 -14.27 19.58
C ASP A 484 15.27 -13.17 18.79
N PRO A 485 14.16 -12.61 19.31
CA PRO A 485 13.44 -11.51 18.68
C PRO A 485 14.33 -10.32 18.33
N LEU A 486 15.36 -10.02 19.14
CA LEU A 486 16.30 -8.94 18.87
C LEU A 486 17.19 -9.25 17.67
N LEU A 487 17.57 -10.50 17.48
CA LEU A 487 18.34 -10.93 16.31
C LEU A 487 17.52 -10.80 15.02
N LEU A 488 16.25 -11.21 15.06
CA LEU A 488 15.34 -11.07 13.91
C LEU A 488 15.05 -9.60 13.58
N ALA A 489 14.86 -8.76 14.60
CA ALA A 489 14.70 -7.32 14.41
C ALA A 489 15.95 -6.68 13.79
N ARG A 490 17.16 -7.09 14.22
CA ARG A 490 18.43 -6.64 13.63
C ARG A 490 18.61 -7.12 12.19
N ALA A 491 18.28 -8.38 11.90
CA ALA A 491 18.34 -8.94 10.55
C ALA A 491 17.40 -8.19 9.60
N ARG A 492 16.15 -7.95 10.02
CA ARG A 492 15.19 -7.15 9.24
C ARG A 492 15.67 -5.71 9.04
N ALA A 493 16.20 -5.06 10.07
CA ALA A 493 16.76 -3.71 9.94
C ALA A 493 17.96 -3.67 8.98
N LEU A 494 18.77 -4.72 8.95
CA LEU A 494 19.86 -4.89 8.00
C LEU A 494 19.32 -5.05 6.57
N GLU A 495 18.33 -5.93 6.35
CA GLU A 495 17.67 -6.11 5.05
C GLU A 495 17.04 -4.81 4.54
N GLU A 496 16.29 -4.10 5.39
CA GLU A 496 15.71 -2.79 5.06
C GLU A 496 16.78 -1.73 4.77
N ASN A 497 17.94 -1.80 5.43
CA ASN A 497 19.06 -0.92 5.13
C ASN A 497 19.70 -1.27 3.78
N VAL A 498 19.92 -2.55 3.51
CA VAL A 498 20.46 -3.04 2.23
C VAL A 498 19.52 -2.68 1.08
N ALA A 499 18.22 -2.92 1.21
CA ALA A 499 17.23 -2.56 0.20
C ALA A 499 17.24 -1.05 -0.09
N ARG A 500 17.23 -0.20 0.94
CA ARG A 500 17.35 1.25 0.77
C ARG A 500 18.66 1.67 0.09
N LEU A 501 19.75 0.95 0.36
CA LEU A 501 21.05 1.22 -0.24
C LEU A 501 21.05 0.82 -1.72
N LEU A 502 20.48 -0.34 -2.06
CA LEU A 502 20.30 -0.79 -3.44
C LEU A 502 19.41 0.19 -4.23
N ASP A 503 18.27 0.59 -3.67
CA ASP A 503 17.35 1.56 -4.30
C ASP A 503 18.03 2.92 -4.52
N ARG A 504 18.79 3.41 -3.52
CA ARG A 504 19.55 4.67 -3.62
C ARG A 504 20.56 4.65 -4.78
N HIS A 505 21.12 3.49 -5.10
CA HIS A 505 22.12 3.31 -6.14
C HIS A 505 21.55 2.73 -7.45
N GLY A 506 20.22 2.58 -7.56
CA GLY A 506 19.57 2.04 -8.76
C GLY A 506 19.89 0.56 -9.02
N LEU A 507 20.29 -0.18 -7.98
CA LEU A 507 20.63 -1.62 -8.02
C LEU A 507 19.49 -2.49 -7.47
N GLY A 508 18.34 -1.91 -7.15
CA GLY A 508 17.14 -2.65 -6.75
C GLY A 508 16.54 -3.42 -7.92
N ALA A 509 15.93 -4.58 -7.65
CA ALA A 509 15.14 -5.29 -8.66
C ALA A 509 14.01 -4.37 -9.15
N ALA A 510 13.83 -4.28 -10.47
CA ALA A 510 12.70 -3.57 -11.06
C ALA A 510 11.40 -4.15 -10.46
N ARG A 511 10.62 -3.30 -9.79
CA ARG A 511 9.32 -3.68 -9.22
C ARG A 511 8.27 -3.82 -10.31
#